data_AF-A0A133ULA3-F1
#
_entry.id   AF-A0A133ULA3-F1
#
_cell.length_a   1.000
_cell.length_b   1.000
_cell.length_c   1.000
_cell.angle_alpha   90.00
_cell.angle_beta   90.00
_cell.angle_gamma   90.00
#
_symmetry.space_group_name_H-M   'P 1'
#
loop_
_entity.id
_entity.type
_entity.pdbx_description
1 polymer ?
#
loop_
_entity_poly.entity_id
_entity_poly.type
_entity_poly.pdbx_seq_one_letter_code
_entity_poly.pdbx_strand_id
1 'polypeptide(L)' 'GLGEKLVDSIIGVAEDKNLDYIWGTVKKENTSMINLCKKLGFEIENENGTVKAVLKLRWR' A
#
# COMPACT_ATOMS: atom_id res chain seq x y z
N GLY A 1 11.55 -5.28 7.32
CA GLY A 1 12.54 -4.16 7.42
C GLY A 1 11.90 -2.91 8.02
N LEU A 2 12.59 -1.75 8.05
CA LEU A 2 11.99 -0.51 8.62
C LEU A 2 10.74 -0.06 7.84
N GLY A 3 10.83 0.00 6.50
CA GLY A 3 9.69 0.39 5.66
C GLY A 3 8.47 -0.52 5.87
N GLU A 4 8.70 -1.82 6.05
CA GLU A 4 7.63 -2.79 6.35
C GLU A 4 6.92 -2.49 7.66
N LYS A 5 7.67 -2.24 8.74
CA LYS A 5 7.08 -1.86 10.03
C LYS A 5 6.29 -0.54 9.96
N LEU A 6 6.78 0.41 9.16
CA LEU A 6 6.09 1.69 8.97
C LEU A 6 4.76 1.51 8.23
N VAL A 7 4.75 0.75 7.13
CA VAL A 7 3.51 0.47 6.37
C VAL A 7 2.54 -0.35 7.21
N ASP A 8 3.02 -1.36 7.92
CA ASP A 8 2.21 -2.17 8.85
C ASP A 8 1.56 -1.31 9.95
N SER A 9 2.31 -0.37 10.54
CA SER A 9 1.77 0.60 11.51
C SER A 9 0.70 1.50 10.90
N ILE A 10 0.86 1.92 9.64
CA ILE A 10 -0.14 2.72 8.91
C ILE A 10 -1.42 1.90 8.69
N ILE A 11 -1.29 0.61 8.34
CA ILE A 11 -2.43 -0.31 8.19
C ILE A 11 -3.20 -0.41 9.50
N GLY A 12 -2.52 -0.67 10.63
CA GLY A 12 -3.16 -0.74 11.94
C GLY A 12 -3.93 0.54 12.30
N VAL A 13 -3.33 1.71 12.08
CA VAL A 13 -4.01 3.00 12.31
C VAL A 13 -5.24 3.17 11.41
N ALA A 14 -5.18 2.71 10.16
CA ALA A 14 -6.31 2.76 9.24
C ALA A 14 -7.46 1.84 9.65
N GLU A 15 -7.15 0.63 10.13
CA GLU A 15 -8.12 -0.32 10.69
C GLU A 15 -8.80 0.26 11.94
N ASP A 16 -8.02 0.79 12.88
CA ASP A 16 -8.52 1.45 14.11
C ASP A 16 -9.45 2.62 13.79
N LYS A 17 -9.17 3.35 12.71
CA LYS A 17 -9.98 4.48 12.23
C LYS A 17 -11.16 4.06 11.36
N ASN A 18 -11.38 2.77 11.16
CA ASN A 18 -12.43 2.25 10.30
C ASN A 18 -12.38 2.77 8.85
N LEU A 19 -11.17 2.95 8.29
CA LEU A 19 -11.03 3.32 6.88
C LEU A 19 -11.40 2.15 5.96
N ASP A 20 -11.97 2.47 4.81
CA ASP A 20 -12.36 1.47 3.80
C ASP A 20 -11.17 0.97 3.00
N TYR A 21 -10.22 1.85 2.68
CA TYR A 21 -9.01 1.53 1.92
C TYR A 21 -7.87 2.51 2.19
N ILE A 22 -6.64 2.06 1.92
CA ILE A 22 -5.43 2.87 1.82
C ILE A 22 -4.98 2.86 0.36
N TRP A 23 -4.47 3.99 -0.13
CA TRP A 23 -3.80 4.03 -1.42
C TRP A 23 -2.56 4.92 -1.40
N GLY A 24 -1.65 4.71 -2.34
CA GLY A 24 -0.47 5.54 -2.52
C GLY A 24 0.14 5.39 -3.91
N THR A 25 0.92 6.39 -4.30
CA THR A 25 1.65 6.41 -5.58
C THR A 25 3.13 6.16 -5.34
N VAL A 26 3.70 5.25 -6.12
CA VAL A 26 5.09 4.82 -6.04
C VAL A 26 5.74 5.02 -7.41
N LYS A 27 6.99 5.48 -7.46
CA LYS A 27 7.75 5.53 -8.72
C LYS A 27 7.97 4.12 -9.27
N LYS A 28 7.88 3.92 -10.59
CA LYS A 28 8.04 2.60 -11.23
C LYS A 28 9.37 1.93 -10.90
N GLU A 29 10.42 2.72 -10.70
CA GLU A 29 11.78 2.24 -10.43
C GLU A 29 11.96 1.81 -8.97
N ASN A 30 11.05 2.19 -8.07
CA ASN A 30 11.11 1.80 -6.65
C ASN A 30 10.54 0.39 -6.45
N THR A 31 11.24 -0.59 -7.02
CA THR A 31 10.90 -2.01 -6.95
C THR A 31 10.80 -2.51 -5.51
N SER A 32 11.62 -1.99 -4.59
CA SER A 32 11.56 -2.31 -3.16
C SER A 32 10.21 -1.97 -2.53
N MET A 33 9.69 -0.75 -2.76
CA MET A 33 8.39 -0.35 -2.23
C MET A 33 7.24 -1.09 -2.93
N ILE A 34 7.33 -1.29 -4.25
CA ILE A 34 6.31 -2.05 -5.00
C ILE A 34 6.22 -3.49 -4.47
N ASN A 35 7.36 -4.15 -4.23
CA ASN A 35 7.40 -5.49 -3.67
C ASN A 35 6.88 -5.54 -2.23
N LEU A 36 7.16 -4.50 -1.43
CA LEU A 36 6.62 -4.38 -0.09
C LEU A 36 5.09 -4.25 -0.11
N CYS A 37 4.54 -3.36 -0.94
CA CYS A 37 3.10 -3.21 -1.12
C CYS A 37 2.45 -4.54 -1.52
N LYS A 38 3.01 -5.26 -2.51
CA LYS A 38 2.53 -6.58 -2.91
C LYS A 38 2.55 -7.59 -1.76
N LYS A 39 3.64 -7.63 -0.99
CA LYS A 39 3.78 -8.51 0.18
C LYS A 39 2.69 -8.26 1.23
N LEU A 40 2.32 -6.99 1.42
CA LEU A 40 1.30 -6.56 2.39
C LEU A 40 -0.14 -6.57 1.83
N GLY A 41 -0.35 -7.14 0.64
CA GLY A 41 -1.70 -7.34 0.09
C GLY A 41 -2.27 -6.15 -0.70
N PHE A 42 -1.45 -5.14 -1.02
CA PHE A 42 -1.90 -4.07 -1.92
C PHE A 42 -2.05 -4.60 -3.36
N GLU A 43 -3.17 -4.27 -3.98
CA GLU A 43 -3.38 -4.35 -5.42
C GLU A 43 -2.54 -3.27 -6.12
N ILE A 44 -1.96 -3.61 -7.26
CA ILE A 44 -1.00 -2.74 -7.97
C ILE A 44 -1.53 -2.40 -9.38
N GLU A 45 -1.72 -1.12 -9.63
CA GLU A 45 -2.15 -0.56 -10.92
C GLU A 45 -1.01 0.25 -11.55
N ASN A 46 -0.70 -0.02 -12.82
CA ASN A 46 0.30 0.76 -13.54
C ASN A 46 -0.30 2.06 -14.07
N GLU A 47 0.35 3.18 -13.78
CA GLU A 47 -0.01 4.50 -14.31
C GLU A 47 1.18 5.07 -15.13
N ASN A 48 0.99 6.18 -15.84
CA ASN A 48 2.06 6.75 -16.65
C ASN A 48 3.20 7.29 -15.77
N GLY A 49 4.33 6.56 -15.74
CA GLY A 49 5.52 6.90 -14.95
C GLY A 49 5.49 6.45 -13.48
N THR A 50 4.34 6.00 -12.97
CA THR A 50 4.15 5.59 -11.58
C THR A 50 3.38 4.28 -11.47
N VAL A 51 3.28 3.80 -10.24
CA VAL A 51 2.50 2.65 -9.83
C VAL A 51 1.60 3.10 -8.70
N LYS A 52 0.30 2.87 -8.82
CA LYS A 52 -0.66 3.07 -7.76
C LYS A 52 -0.82 1.77 -6.99
N ALA A 53 -0.69 1.82 -5.66
CA ALA A 53 -0.91 0.70 -4.77
C ALA A 53 -2.18 0.96 -3.95
N VAL A 54 -3.09 -0.01 -3.88
CA VAL A 54 -4.37 0.10 -3.16
C VAL A 54 -4.56 -1.11 -2.25
N LEU A 55 -4.78 -0.89 -0.96
CA LEU A 55 -5.16 -1.93 0.00
C LEU A 55 -6.60 -1.67 0.45
N LYS A 56 -7.51 -2.58 0.10
CA LYS A 56 -8.89 -2.57 0.59
C LYS A 56 -8.91 -3.23 1.97
N LEU A 57 -9.37 -2.50 2.98
CA LEU A 57 -9.48 -3.00 4.36
C LEU A 57 -10.89 -3.55 4.63
N ARG A 58 -11.89 -3.10 3.86
CA ARG A 58 -13.28 -3.49 4.01
C ARG A 58 -13.89 -3.80 2.65
N TRP A 59 -14.61 -4.91 2.59
CA TRP A 59 -15.48 -5.26 1.46
C TRP A 59 -16.90 -4.84 1.85
N ARG A 60 -17.34 -3.69 1.34
CA ARG A 60 -18.78 -3.36 1.29
C ARG A 60 -19.29 -3.65 -0.11
#